data_AF-A0A0R3QH41-F1
#
_entry.id   AF-A0A0R3QH41-F1
#
_cell.length_a   1.000
_cell.length_b   1.000
_cell.length_c   1.000
_cell.angle_alpha   90.00
_cell.angle_beta   90.00
_cell.angle_gamma   90.00
#
_symmetry.space_group_name_H-M   'P 1'
#
loop_
_entity.id
_entity.type
_entity.pdbx_description
1 polymer ?
#
loop_
_entity_poly.entity_id
_entity_poly.type
_entity_poly.pdbx_seq_one_letter_code
_entity_poly.pdbx_strand_id
1 'polypeptide(L)'
;LCNTVIESLQKLEISWKQLAERATARGQALMASGELHKFLDAMRKAEIWAVDALSRLTTAESPRSVTDADAFIARHVEKLAEIDGRQREISELREWSTRLIAKQSDHKGEIQRAIKRLQNVEHQLRQAWEARNVALARARNRQLFADQAARAEQWLASKEAFLKQVTIPFLVETFVIFVQANKCCIKCFAKFLVLLFNILLSSSHTCFTNYF
;
A
#
# COMPACT_ATOMS: atom_id res chain seq x y z
N LEU A 1 44.19 -13.36 -69.15
CA LEU A 1 44.78 -13.57 -67.80
C LEU A 1 44.68 -12.32 -66.92
N CYS A 2 45.09 -11.11 -67.37
CA CYS A 2 44.88 -9.89 -66.56
C CYS A 2 43.40 -9.54 -66.33
N ASN A 3 42.55 -9.61 -67.36
CA ASN A 3 41.12 -9.26 -67.21
C ASN A 3 40.40 -10.14 -66.18
N THR A 4 40.68 -11.45 -66.15
CA THR A 4 40.10 -12.39 -65.19
C THR A 4 40.56 -12.14 -63.75
N VAL A 5 41.79 -11.68 -63.54
CA VAL A 5 42.30 -11.32 -62.21
C VAL A 5 41.65 -10.02 -61.72
N ILE A 6 41.51 -9.02 -62.58
CA ILE A 6 40.85 -7.74 -62.25
C ILE A 6 39.38 -7.98 -61.87
N GLU A 7 38.64 -8.76 -62.65
CA GLU A 7 37.25 -9.13 -62.34
C GLU A 7 37.12 -9.86 -61.00
N SER A 8 38.08 -10.74 -60.69
CA SER A 8 38.09 -11.50 -59.43
C SER A 8 38.36 -10.58 -58.23
N LEU A 9 39.29 -9.62 -58.36
CA LEU A 9 39.56 -8.63 -57.32
C LEU A 9 38.37 -7.71 -57.09
N GLN A 10 37.67 -7.28 -58.15
CA GLN A 10 36.45 -6.48 -58.03
C GLN A 10 35.33 -7.24 -57.31
N LYS A 11 35.13 -8.51 -57.65
CA LYS A 11 34.16 -9.38 -56.94
C LYS A 11 34.52 -9.52 -55.46
N LEU A 12 35.80 -9.73 -55.15
CA LEU A 12 36.26 -9.81 -53.77
C LEU A 12 35.99 -8.51 -53.01
N GLU A 13 36.31 -7.36 -53.60
CA GLU A 13 36.07 -6.05 -52.97
C GLU A 13 34.58 -5.81 -52.69
N ILE A 14 33.71 -6.13 -53.67
CA ILE A 14 32.26 -6.04 -53.49
C ILE A 14 31.78 -6.97 -52.38
N SER A 15 32.24 -8.23 -52.39
CA SER A 15 31.86 -9.21 -51.37
C SER A 15 32.33 -8.80 -49.97
N TRP A 16 33.50 -8.19 -49.86
CA TRP A 16 34.05 -7.68 -48.61
C TRP A 16 33.22 -6.51 -48.08
N LYS A 17 32.88 -5.54 -48.94
CA LYS A 17 32.00 -4.41 -48.57
C LYS A 17 30.65 -4.90 -48.07
N GLN A 18 30.01 -5.82 -48.80
CA GLN A 18 28.74 -6.41 -48.39
C GLN A 18 28.84 -7.15 -47.04
N LEU A 19 29.93 -7.88 -46.80
CA LEU A 19 30.16 -8.56 -45.53
C LEU A 19 30.31 -7.56 -44.38
N ALA A 20 31.09 -6.49 -44.59
CA ALA A 20 31.30 -5.43 -43.59
C ALA A 20 29.99 -4.70 -43.24
N GLU A 21 29.17 -4.38 -44.24
CA GLU A 21 27.84 -3.79 -44.06
C GLU A 21 26.92 -4.71 -43.26
N ARG A 22 26.85 -6.01 -43.62
CA ARG A 22 26.05 -7.01 -42.90
C ARG A 22 26.53 -7.20 -41.46
N ALA A 23 27.83 -7.23 -41.23
CA ALA A 23 28.40 -7.34 -39.89
C ALA A 23 28.02 -6.12 -39.04
N THR A 24 28.10 -4.92 -39.60
CA THR A 24 27.71 -3.67 -38.93
C THR A 24 26.22 -3.65 -38.60
N ALA A 25 25.36 -3.99 -39.56
CA ALA A 25 23.91 -4.08 -39.36
C ALA A 25 23.55 -5.10 -38.28
N ARG A 26 24.20 -6.27 -38.28
CA ARG A 26 24.02 -7.28 -37.23
C ARG A 26 24.46 -6.76 -35.86
N GLY A 27 25.57 -6.05 -35.77
CA GLY A 27 26.04 -5.43 -34.53
C GLY A 27 25.02 -4.45 -33.95
N GLN A 28 24.46 -3.58 -34.80
CA GLN A 28 23.42 -2.63 -34.40
C GLN A 28 22.15 -3.34 -33.92
N ALA A 29 21.69 -4.37 -34.64
CA ALA A 29 20.51 -5.15 -34.25
C ALA A 29 20.70 -5.88 -32.91
N LEU A 30 21.89 -6.44 -32.66
CA LEU A 30 22.22 -7.09 -31.38
C LEU A 30 22.23 -6.09 -30.23
N MET A 31 22.79 -4.89 -30.43
CA MET A 31 22.80 -3.83 -29.42
C MET A 31 21.38 -3.35 -29.10
N ALA A 32 20.54 -3.15 -30.12
CA ALA A 32 19.13 -2.77 -29.95
C ALA A 32 18.35 -3.84 -29.18
N SER A 33 18.51 -5.12 -29.55
CA SER A 33 17.90 -6.24 -28.84
C SER A 33 18.38 -6.32 -27.39
N GLY A 34 19.67 -6.10 -27.14
CA GLY A 34 20.23 -6.06 -25.79
C GLY A 34 19.64 -4.94 -24.93
N GLU A 35 19.44 -3.74 -25.48
CA GLU A 35 18.77 -2.62 -24.79
C GLU A 35 17.33 -2.98 -24.42
N LEU A 36 16.58 -3.59 -25.35
CA LEU A 36 15.20 -4.03 -25.11
C LEU A 36 15.12 -5.07 -23.98
N HIS A 37 15.98 -6.09 -23.99
CA HIS A 37 15.95 -7.12 -22.96
C HIS A 37 16.33 -6.57 -21.57
N LYS A 38 17.29 -5.65 -21.49
CA LYS A 38 17.63 -4.97 -20.22
C LYS A 38 16.44 -4.18 -19.68
N PHE A 39 15.72 -3.49 -20.55
CA PHE A 39 14.50 -2.77 -20.18
C PHE A 39 13.41 -3.72 -19.67
N LEU A 40 13.13 -4.81 -20.38
CA LEU A 40 12.11 -5.78 -20.01
C LEU A 40 12.44 -6.50 -18.69
N ASP A 41 13.71 -6.80 -18.44
CA ASP A 41 14.17 -7.38 -17.18
C ASP A 41 13.99 -6.40 -16.01
N ALA A 42 14.34 -5.12 -16.19
CA ALA A 42 14.12 -4.09 -15.19
C ALA A 42 12.62 -3.90 -14.88
N MET A 43 11.76 -3.86 -15.91
CA MET A 43 10.31 -3.83 -15.74
C MET A 43 9.79 -5.04 -14.96
N ARG A 44 10.27 -6.25 -15.28
CA ARG A 44 9.87 -7.48 -14.57
C ARG A 44 10.28 -7.45 -13.11
N LYS A 45 11.49 -6.97 -12.79
CA LYS A 45 11.97 -6.84 -11.41
C LYS A 45 11.09 -5.87 -10.60
N ALA A 46 10.74 -4.72 -11.18
CA ALA A 46 9.83 -3.77 -10.55
C ALA A 46 8.43 -4.37 -10.35
N GLU A 47 7.92 -5.11 -11.35
CA GLU A 47 6.62 -5.81 -11.27
C GLU A 47 6.61 -6.86 -10.14
N ILE A 48 7.64 -7.73 -10.06
CA ILE A 48 7.76 -8.75 -9.02
C ILE A 48 7.77 -8.12 -7.63
N TRP A 49 8.56 -7.05 -7.43
CA TRP A 49 8.57 -6.36 -6.15
C TRP A 49 7.18 -5.78 -5.81
N ALA A 50 6.51 -5.13 -6.76
CA ALA A 50 5.21 -4.51 -6.51
C ALA A 50 4.15 -5.56 -6.16
N VAL A 51 4.18 -6.73 -6.81
CA VAL A 51 3.29 -7.88 -6.50
C VAL A 51 3.59 -8.43 -5.12
N ASP A 52 4.86 -8.61 -4.74
CA ASP A 52 5.24 -9.08 -3.41
C ASP A 52 4.83 -8.08 -2.32
N ALA A 53 5.08 -6.78 -2.54
CA ALA A 53 4.64 -5.72 -1.64
C ALA A 53 3.12 -5.73 -1.45
N LEU A 54 2.36 -5.90 -2.53
CA LEU A 54 0.91 -6.03 -2.48
C LEU A 54 0.48 -7.24 -1.68
N SER A 55 1.09 -8.41 -1.92
CA SER A 55 0.80 -9.64 -1.16
C SER A 55 1.01 -9.45 0.34
N ARG A 56 2.14 -8.85 0.75
CA ARG A 56 2.44 -8.62 2.16
C ARG A 56 1.42 -7.69 2.84
N LEU A 57 0.87 -6.72 2.10
CA LEU A 57 -0.18 -5.83 2.63
C LEU A 57 -1.53 -6.55 2.78
N THR A 58 -1.90 -7.40 1.82
CA THR A 58 -3.20 -8.08 1.81
C THR A 58 -3.28 -9.26 2.77
N THR A 59 -2.15 -9.93 3.06
CA THR A 59 -2.09 -11.05 4.01
C THR A 59 -1.82 -10.63 5.46
N ALA A 60 -1.68 -9.33 5.74
CA ALA A 60 -1.31 -8.84 7.06
C ALA A 60 -2.43 -9.07 8.11
N GLU A 61 -2.05 -9.60 9.28
CA GLU A 61 -2.97 -9.92 10.37
C GLU A 61 -3.68 -8.69 10.97
N SER A 62 -4.82 -8.89 11.62
CA SER A 62 -5.55 -7.82 12.32
C SER A 62 -5.08 -7.69 13.78
N PRO A 63 -4.94 -6.48 14.33
CA PRO A 63 -4.45 -6.29 15.71
C PRO A 63 -5.46 -6.75 16.76
N ARG A 64 -4.94 -7.31 17.87
CA ARG A 64 -5.74 -7.88 18.97
C ARG A 64 -5.77 -7.02 20.23
N SER A 65 -4.93 -5.99 20.28
CA SER A 65 -4.87 -5.01 21.37
C SER A 65 -4.61 -3.61 20.82
N VAL A 66 -4.79 -2.58 21.65
CA VAL A 66 -4.43 -1.20 21.27
C VAL A 66 -2.93 -1.09 20.96
N THR A 67 -2.09 -1.75 21.77
CA THR A 67 -0.63 -1.76 21.58
C THR A 67 -0.24 -2.42 20.26
N ASP A 68 -0.84 -3.55 19.89
CA ASP A 68 -0.59 -4.19 18.60
C ASP A 68 -1.03 -3.30 17.44
N ALA A 69 -2.17 -2.63 17.58
CA ALA A 69 -2.68 -1.73 16.55
C ALA A 69 -1.74 -0.55 16.32
N ASP A 70 -1.22 0.06 17.38
CA ASP A 70 -0.22 1.14 17.29
C ASP A 70 1.08 0.65 16.63
N ALA A 71 1.56 -0.54 16.99
CA ALA A 71 2.75 -1.13 16.37
C ALA A 71 2.52 -1.43 14.88
N PHE A 72 1.35 -1.93 14.50
CA PHE A 72 1.01 -2.20 13.10
C PHE A 72 0.90 -0.92 12.27
N ILE A 73 0.32 0.15 12.84
CA ILE A 73 0.25 1.47 12.20
C ILE A 73 1.66 2.01 11.95
N ALA A 74 2.56 1.95 12.94
CA ALA A 74 3.94 2.40 12.78
C ALA A 74 4.65 1.68 11.62
N ARG A 75 4.56 0.35 11.57
CA ARG A 75 5.10 -0.46 10.45
C ARG A 75 4.44 -0.13 9.12
N HIS A 76 3.15 0.21 9.11
CA HIS A 76 2.42 0.56 7.88
C HIS A 76 2.91 1.89 7.27
N VAL A 77 3.37 2.83 8.11
CA VAL A 77 4.03 4.06 7.67
C VAL A 77 5.39 3.75 7.02
N GLU A 78 6.16 2.82 7.58
CA GLU A 78 7.41 2.36 6.95
C GLU A 78 7.16 1.75 5.56
N LYS A 79 6.04 1.02 5.41
CA LYS A 79 5.63 0.49 4.09
C LYS A 79 5.30 1.58 3.08
N LEU A 80 4.72 2.71 3.51
CA LEU A 80 4.52 3.85 2.62
C LEU A 80 5.87 4.41 2.13
N ALA A 81 6.83 4.57 3.04
CA ALA A 81 8.17 5.04 2.70
C ALA A 81 8.88 4.09 1.72
N GLU A 82 8.74 2.76 1.88
CA GLU A 82 9.24 1.76 0.92
C GLU A 82 8.63 1.96 -0.48
N ILE A 83 7.32 2.20 -0.56
CA ILE A 83 6.60 2.41 -1.81
C ILE A 83 7.05 3.71 -2.48
N ASP A 84 7.05 4.82 -1.74
CA ASP A 84 7.39 6.13 -2.28
C ASP A 84 8.87 6.24 -2.65
N GLY A 85 9.76 5.55 -1.93
CA GLY A 85 11.18 5.47 -2.24
C GLY A 85 11.47 4.89 -3.64
N ARG A 86 10.55 4.10 -4.19
CA ARG A 86 10.65 3.50 -5.54
C ARG A 86 10.00 4.32 -6.65
N GLN A 87 9.34 5.44 -6.33
CA GLN A 87 8.67 6.22 -7.35
C GLN A 87 9.64 6.78 -8.41
N ARG A 88 10.89 7.06 -8.00
CA ARG A 88 11.94 7.51 -8.93
C ARG A 88 12.32 6.43 -9.94
N GLU A 89 12.61 5.22 -9.47
CA GLU A 89 12.94 4.05 -10.31
C GLU A 89 11.84 3.79 -11.34
N ILE A 90 10.57 3.78 -10.90
CA ILE A 90 9.42 3.57 -11.78
C ILE A 90 9.28 4.70 -12.82
N SER A 91 9.57 5.94 -12.43
CA SER A 91 9.53 7.08 -13.35
C SER A 91 10.63 6.99 -14.42
N GLU A 92 11.85 6.61 -14.03
CA GLU A 92 12.96 6.37 -14.95
C GLU A 92 12.65 5.24 -15.94
N LEU A 93 11.97 4.18 -15.49
CA LEU A 93 11.49 3.10 -16.36
C LEU A 93 10.46 3.60 -17.38
N ARG A 94 9.55 4.48 -16.98
CA ARG A 94 8.56 5.10 -17.90
C ARG A 94 9.27 5.97 -18.94
N GLU A 95 10.25 6.77 -18.54
CA GLU A 95 11.03 7.57 -19.49
C GLU A 95 11.87 6.73 -20.46
N TRP A 96 12.53 5.68 -19.95
CA TRP A 96 13.27 4.74 -20.78
C TRP A 96 12.35 4.11 -21.82
N SER A 97 11.13 3.73 -21.41
CA SER A 97 10.15 3.17 -22.34
C SER A 97 9.80 4.11 -23.49
N THR A 98 9.62 5.41 -23.23
CA THR A 98 9.34 6.42 -24.26
C THR A 98 10.49 6.53 -25.25
N ARG A 99 11.73 6.59 -24.75
CA ARG A 99 12.93 6.64 -25.60
C ARG A 99 13.09 5.36 -26.43
N LEU A 100 12.79 4.21 -25.84
CA LEU A 100 12.92 2.91 -26.49
C LEU A 100 11.87 2.73 -27.60
N ILE A 101 10.62 3.14 -27.37
CA ILE A 101 9.56 3.13 -28.39
C ILE A 101 9.94 4.04 -29.58
N ALA A 102 10.56 5.20 -29.32
CA ALA A 102 10.99 6.11 -30.38
C ALA A 102 12.11 5.51 -31.27
N LYS A 103 13.00 4.70 -30.69
CA LYS A 103 14.10 4.03 -31.42
C LYS A 103 13.68 2.70 -32.06
N GLN A 104 12.76 1.97 -31.43
CA GLN A 104 12.41 0.59 -31.74
C GLN A 104 10.88 0.43 -31.83
N SER A 105 10.28 1.07 -32.83
CA SER A 105 8.82 1.10 -33.03
C SER A 105 8.18 -0.28 -33.14
N ASP A 106 8.91 -1.25 -33.68
CA ASP A 106 8.44 -2.63 -33.91
C ASP A 106 8.14 -3.35 -32.59
N HIS A 107 8.81 -2.94 -31.50
CA HIS A 107 8.60 -3.50 -30.16
C HIS A 107 7.63 -2.70 -29.30
N LYS A 108 6.99 -1.65 -29.85
CA LYS A 108 6.07 -0.77 -29.11
C LYS A 108 4.99 -1.53 -28.36
N GLY A 109 4.38 -2.53 -29.00
CA GLY A 109 3.31 -3.32 -28.38
C GLY A 109 3.78 -4.11 -27.14
N GLU A 110 4.98 -4.67 -27.18
CA GLU A 110 5.56 -5.38 -26.04
C GLU A 110 5.91 -4.43 -24.89
N ILE A 111 6.57 -3.31 -25.21
CA ILE A 111 6.94 -2.29 -24.24
C ILE A 111 5.70 -1.71 -23.55
N GLN A 112 4.66 -1.35 -24.31
CA GLN A 112 3.41 -0.83 -23.76
C GLN A 112 2.70 -1.84 -22.86
N ARG A 113 2.72 -3.13 -23.20
CA ARG A 113 2.16 -4.18 -22.32
C ARG A 113 2.93 -4.26 -21.01
N ALA A 114 4.26 -4.17 -21.02
CA ALA A 114 5.08 -4.19 -19.81
C ALA A 114 4.77 -2.98 -18.90
N ILE A 115 4.72 -1.76 -19.46
CA ILE A 115 4.34 -0.56 -18.72
C ILE A 115 2.96 -0.72 -18.08
N LYS A 116 1.97 -1.20 -18.86
CA LYS A 116 0.59 -1.32 -18.38
C LYS A 116 0.47 -2.31 -17.22
N ARG A 117 1.21 -3.43 -17.24
CA ARG A 117 1.23 -4.38 -16.12
C ARG A 117 1.78 -3.72 -14.85
N LEU A 118 2.93 -3.05 -14.94
CA LEU A 118 3.52 -2.36 -13.81
C LEU A 118 2.59 -1.27 -13.25
N GLN A 119 2.00 -0.45 -14.12
CA GLN A 119 1.04 0.59 -13.72
C GLN A 119 -0.18 0.01 -13.00
N ASN A 120 -0.70 -1.12 -13.47
CA ASN A 120 -1.84 -1.78 -12.84
C ASN A 120 -1.49 -2.27 -11.43
N VAL A 121 -0.34 -2.93 -11.25
CA VAL A 121 0.08 -3.40 -9.92
C VAL A 121 0.42 -2.23 -9.00
N GLU A 122 1.05 -1.16 -9.49
CA GLU A 122 1.33 0.07 -8.73
C GLU A 122 0.02 0.70 -8.20
N HIS A 123 -1.01 0.76 -9.05
CA HIS A 123 -2.31 1.27 -8.65
C HIS A 123 -2.96 0.39 -7.58
N GLN A 124 -2.97 -0.93 -7.78
CA GLN A 124 -3.50 -1.89 -6.80
C GLN A 124 -2.75 -1.81 -5.47
N LEU A 125 -1.42 -1.65 -5.51
CA LEU A 125 -0.58 -1.51 -4.32
C LEU A 125 -0.95 -0.27 -3.51
N ARG A 126 -1.13 0.88 -4.17
CA ARG A 126 -1.55 2.13 -3.49
C ARG A 126 -2.96 2.00 -2.91
N GLN A 127 -3.90 1.40 -3.65
CA GLN A 127 -5.24 1.16 -3.15
C GLN A 127 -5.26 0.22 -1.93
N ALA A 128 -4.49 -0.87 -1.98
CA ALA A 128 -4.38 -1.81 -0.88
C ALA A 128 -3.75 -1.16 0.36
N TRP A 129 -2.74 -0.31 0.16
CA TRP A 129 -2.13 0.45 1.25
C TRP A 129 -3.15 1.38 1.93
N GLU A 130 -3.94 2.13 1.16
CA GLU A 130 -4.96 3.04 1.70
C GLU A 130 -6.08 2.29 2.42
N ALA A 131 -6.60 1.23 1.79
CA ALA A 131 -7.63 0.38 2.39
C ALA A 131 -7.15 -0.22 3.72
N ARG A 132 -5.87 -0.65 3.76
CA ARG A 132 -5.25 -1.19 4.97
C ARG A 132 -5.05 -0.12 6.05
N ASN A 133 -4.67 1.10 5.66
CA ASN A 133 -4.52 2.23 6.59
C ASN A 133 -5.84 2.52 7.32
N VAL A 134 -6.94 2.62 6.55
CA VAL A 134 -8.29 2.80 7.11
C VAL A 134 -8.69 1.61 7.99
N ALA A 135 -8.40 0.37 7.57
CA ALA A 135 -8.70 -0.82 8.34
C ALA A 135 -7.97 -0.87 9.69
N LEU A 136 -6.69 -0.46 9.72
CA LEU A 136 -5.89 -0.37 10.94
C LEU A 136 -6.44 0.69 11.90
N ALA A 137 -6.77 1.88 11.40
CA ALA A 137 -7.38 2.93 12.22
C ALA A 137 -8.72 2.47 12.83
N ARG A 138 -9.57 1.81 12.03
CA ARG A 138 -10.83 1.21 12.52
C ARG A 138 -10.57 0.12 13.56
N ALA A 139 -9.60 -0.75 13.33
CA ALA A 139 -9.27 -1.82 14.27
C ALA A 139 -8.77 -1.26 15.61
N ARG A 140 -7.88 -0.26 15.57
CA ARG A 140 -7.41 0.46 16.75
C ARG A 140 -8.56 1.04 17.57
N ASN A 141 -9.51 1.73 16.92
CA ASN A 141 -10.66 2.33 17.59
C ASN A 141 -11.56 1.28 18.26
N ARG A 142 -11.76 0.11 17.60
CA ARG A 142 -12.48 -1.01 18.21
C ARG A 142 -11.77 -1.52 19.47
N GLN A 143 -10.44 -1.69 19.44
CA GLN A 143 -9.69 -2.14 20.61
C GLN A 143 -9.75 -1.13 21.75
N LEU A 144 -9.63 0.16 21.45
CA LEU A 144 -9.76 1.22 22.46
C LEU A 144 -11.13 1.20 23.13
N PHE A 145 -12.20 1.00 22.35
CA PHE A 145 -13.54 0.90 22.87
C PHE A 145 -13.73 -0.35 23.74
N ALA A 146 -13.23 -1.51 23.30
CA ALA A 146 -13.27 -2.75 24.07
C ALA A 146 -12.57 -2.61 25.43
N ASP A 147 -11.38 -1.99 25.46
CA ASP A 147 -10.65 -1.72 26.70
C ASP A 147 -11.42 -0.78 27.64
N GLN A 148 -12.10 0.24 27.10
CA GLN A 148 -12.92 1.17 27.88
C GLN A 148 -14.16 0.47 28.45
N ALA A 149 -14.83 -0.36 27.66
CA ALA A 149 -15.99 -1.14 28.09
C ALA A 149 -15.61 -2.12 29.22
N ALA A 150 -14.51 -2.85 29.08
CA ALA A 150 -14.02 -3.78 30.10
C ALA A 150 -13.71 -3.07 31.43
N ARG A 151 -13.11 -1.86 31.38
CA ARG A 151 -12.87 -1.05 32.60
C ARG A 151 -14.18 -0.59 33.24
N ALA A 152 -15.17 -0.20 32.45
CA ALA A 152 -16.47 0.20 32.96
C ALA A 152 -17.20 -0.98 33.63
N GLU A 153 -17.17 -2.17 33.01
CA GLU A 153 -17.71 -3.40 33.58
C GLU A 153 -17.04 -3.77 34.91
N GLN A 154 -15.70 -3.72 34.96
CA GLN A 154 -14.97 -4.01 36.20
C GLN A 154 -15.30 -3.00 37.31
N TRP A 155 -15.45 -1.72 36.97
CA TRP A 155 -15.86 -0.69 37.91
C TRP A 155 -17.29 -0.92 38.43
N LEU A 156 -18.24 -1.25 37.54
CA LEU A 156 -19.62 -1.59 37.92
C LEU A 156 -19.67 -2.82 38.82
N ALA A 157 -18.96 -3.91 38.47
CA ALA A 157 -18.88 -5.11 39.27
C ALA A 157 -18.34 -4.83 40.69
N SER A 158 -17.36 -3.94 40.82
CA SER A 158 -16.85 -3.48 42.12
C SER A 158 -17.93 -2.74 42.93
N LYS A 159 -18.76 -1.89 42.29
CA LYS A 159 -19.86 -1.21 42.96
C LYS A 159 -20.98 -2.16 43.38
N GLU A 160 -21.32 -3.13 42.54
CA GLU A 160 -22.30 -4.17 42.87
C GLU A 160 -21.84 -5.03 44.04
N ALA A 161 -20.57 -5.44 44.06
CA ALA A 161 -20.00 -6.20 45.17
C ALA A 161 -20.05 -5.41 46.50
N PHE A 162 -19.72 -4.12 46.46
CA PHE A 162 -19.83 -3.25 47.62
C PHE A 162 -21.27 -3.14 48.14
N LEU A 163 -22.25 -2.95 47.25
CA LEU A 163 -23.67 -2.87 47.62
C LEU A 163 -24.19 -4.19 48.23
N LYS A 164 -23.73 -5.35 47.75
CA LYS A 164 -24.10 -6.66 48.31
C LYS A 164 -23.56 -6.89 49.73
N GLN A 165 -22.41 -6.31 50.06
CA GLN A 165 -21.81 -6.43 51.40
C GLN A 165 -22.49 -5.52 52.43
N VAL A 166 -22.97 -4.35 52.00
CA VAL A 166 -23.77 -3.46 52.84
C VAL A 166 -25.19 -4.02 52.91
N THR A 167 -25.44 -4.96 53.82
CA THR A 167 -26.82 -5.30 54.21
C THR A 167 -27.46 -4.01 54.73
N ILE A 168 -28.58 -3.58 54.15
CA ILE A 168 -29.19 -2.28 54.44
C ILE A 168 -30.19 -2.44 55.59
N PRO A 169 -29.84 -2.08 56.84
CA PRO A 169 -30.77 -1.43 57.73
C PRO A 169 -30.47 0.06 57.76
N PHE A 170 -31.54 0.85 57.61
CA PHE A 170 -31.66 2.30 57.78
C PHE A 170 -31.46 3.20 56.54
N LEU A 171 -32.51 3.99 56.25
CA LEU A 171 -32.97 4.32 54.90
C LEU A 171 -32.86 5.80 54.50
N VAL A 172 -32.07 6.66 55.16
CA VAL A 172 -32.15 8.11 54.84
C VAL A 172 -30.80 8.76 54.52
N GLU A 173 -29.73 8.43 55.23
CA GLU A 173 -28.40 9.01 54.94
C GLU A 173 -27.72 8.35 53.72
N THR A 174 -27.99 7.07 53.48
CA THR A 174 -27.44 6.30 52.35
C THR A 174 -28.06 6.67 51.01
N PHE A 175 -29.28 7.20 50.97
CA PHE A 175 -29.91 7.63 49.71
C PHE A 175 -29.18 8.82 49.08
N VAL A 176 -28.61 9.72 49.89
CA VAL A 176 -27.82 10.86 49.39
C VAL A 176 -26.52 10.39 48.75
N ILE A 177 -25.83 9.41 49.35
CA ILE A 177 -24.62 8.79 48.77
C ILE A 177 -24.97 8.00 47.50
N PHE A 178 -26.08 7.27 47.48
CA PHE A 178 -26.56 6.55 46.31
C PHE A 178 -26.92 7.51 45.16
N VAL A 179 -27.57 8.64 45.44
CA VAL A 179 -27.89 9.68 44.44
C VAL A 179 -26.62 10.41 43.96
N GLN A 180 -25.65 10.67 44.84
CA GLN A 180 -24.39 11.31 44.46
C GLN A 180 -23.52 10.37 43.59
N ALA A 181 -23.50 9.07 43.92
CA ALA A 181 -22.87 8.02 43.13
C ALA A 181 -23.56 7.85 41.77
N ASN A 182 -24.89 7.86 41.73
CA ASN A 182 -25.66 7.84 40.49
C ASN A 182 -25.49 9.12 39.67
N LYS A 183 -25.30 10.31 40.28
CA LYS A 183 -24.97 11.54 39.54
C LYS A 183 -23.60 11.46 38.84
N CYS A 184 -22.62 10.80 39.45
CA CYS A 184 -21.36 10.48 38.78
C CYS A 184 -21.55 9.44 37.67
N CYS A 185 -22.34 8.39 37.93
CA CYS A 185 -22.68 7.35 36.97
C CYS A 185 -23.41 7.89 35.73
N ILE A 186 -24.40 8.77 35.92
CA ILE A 186 -25.16 9.45 34.87
C ILE A 186 -24.29 10.45 34.12
N LYS A 187 -23.39 11.19 34.80
CA LYS A 187 -22.43 12.06 34.10
C LYS A 187 -21.43 11.27 33.26
N CYS A 188 -20.97 10.11 33.72
CA CYS A 188 -20.09 9.22 32.96
C CYS A 188 -20.84 8.53 31.81
N PHE A 189 -22.09 8.09 32.02
CA PHE A 189 -22.94 7.51 30.98
C PHE A 189 -23.37 8.56 29.94
N ALA A 190 -23.64 9.80 30.36
CA ALA A 190 -23.89 10.92 29.46
C ALA A 190 -22.63 11.31 28.68
N LYS A 191 -21.42 11.28 29.30
CA LYS A 191 -20.16 11.45 28.57
C LYS A 191 -19.91 10.30 27.58
N PHE A 192 -20.29 9.08 27.94
CA PHE A 192 -20.21 7.90 27.08
C PHE A 192 -21.19 8.00 25.90
N LEU A 193 -22.43 8.44 26.13
CA LEU A 193 -23.42 8.73 25.09
C LEU A 193 -23.02 9.91 24.21
N VAL A 194 -22.42 10.97 24.76
CA VAL A 194 -21.88 12.10 23.98
C VAL A 194 -20.65 11.68 23.18
N LEU A 195 -19.80 10.79 23.70
CA LEU A 195 -18.73 10.15 22.90
C LEU A 195 -19.32 9.28 21.80
N LEU A 196 -20.30 8.43 22.10
CA LEU A 196 -21.03 7.61 21.11
C LEU A 196 -21.67 8.48 20.02
N PHE A 197 -22.31 9.59 20.41
CA PHE A 197 -22.93 10.52 19.49
C PHE A 197 -21.89 11.27 18.64
N ASN A 198 -20.78 11.73 19.22
CA ASN A 198 -19.68 12.35 18.45
C ASN A 198 -18.94 11.37 17.54
N ILE A 199 -18.83 10.10 17.94
CA ILE A 199 -18.26 9.03 17.10
C ILE A 199 -19.19 8.71 15.93
N LEU A 200 -20.51 8.66 16.17
CA LEU A 200 -21.52 8.51 15.13
C LEU A 200 -21.58 9.73 14.20
N LEU A 201 -21.52 10.96 14.75
CA LEU A 201 -21.52 12.21 13.97
C LEU A 201 -20.23 12.38 13.14
N SER A 202 -19.07 12.04 13.70
CA SER A 202 -17.79 12.01 13.00
C SER A 202 -17.82 11.02 11.84
N SER A 203 -18.45 9.85 12.02
CA SER A 203 -18.62 8.85 10.97
C SER A 203 -19.51 9.36 9.82
N SER A 204 -20.53 10.18 10.12
CA SER A 204 -21.39 10.82 9.10
C SER A 204 -20.79 12.08 8.45
N HIS A 205 -20.02 12.90 9.18
CA HIS A 205 -19.37 14.09 8.62
C HIS A 205 -18.18 13.73 7.70
N THR A 206 -17.43 12.66 8.00
CA THR A 206 -16.40 12.14 7.06
C THR A 206 -16.99 11.51 5.79
N CYS A 207 -18.29 11.23 5.78
CA CYS A 207 -19.02 10.76 4.60
C CYS A 207 -19.47 11.93 3.72
N PHE A 208 -19.71 13.12 4.30
CA PHE A 208 -20.21 14.29 3.56
C PHE A 208 -19.11 15.17 2.96
N THR A 209 -17.89 15.18 3.50
CA THR A 209 -16.74 15.93 2.93
C THR A 209 -15.88 15.14 1.94
N ASN A 210 -16.21 13.87 1.64
CA ASN A 210 -15.55 13.08 0.59
C ASN A 210 -16.43 12.87 -0.66
N TYR A 211 -17.55 13.59 -0.76
CA TYR A 211 -18.46 13.58 -1.91
C TYR A 211 -18.73 14.97 -2.51
N PHE A 212 -17.88 15.95 -2.19
CA PHE A 212 -17.73 17.23 -2.90
C PHE A 212 -16.24 17.55 -3.07
#